data_AF-A0A7J4BW44-F1
#
_entry.id   AF-A0A7J4BW44-F1
#
_cell.length_a   1.000
_cell.length_b   1.000
_cell.length_c   1.000
_cell.angle_alpha   90.00
_cell.angle_beta   90.00
_cell.angle_gamma   90.00
#
_symmetry.space_group_name_H-M   'P 1'
#
loop_
_entity.id
_entity.type
_entity.pdbx_description
1 polymer ?
#
loop_
_entity_poly.entity_id
_entity_poly.type
_entity_poly.pdbx_seq_one_letter_code
_entity_poly.pdbx_strand_id
1 'polypeptide(L)'
;MIYDIVSGSGSSNPEYLKIVGTTLYFNAADSTNGQELWQFDTSTSTSTSNPSMVYDIVSGSGGSNPNDLTVVGMTLYFRANDGTNGQELWQFDTSTSTSTSNPSMVYDISAGSGDSNPEYLEAVGTYLVFWAYHPSYGVEMWVCEPVTIVTYS
;
A
#
# COMPACT_ATOMS: atom_id res chain seq x y z
N MET A 1 -3.13 -0.61 23.82
CA MET A 1 -2.10 -0.04 22.94
C MET A 1 -1.17 -1.17 22.53
N ILE A 2 -0.89 -1.33 21.22
CA ILE A 2 0.01 -2.37 20.70
C ILE A 2 1.45 -1.86 20.70
N TYR A 3 1.68 -0.71 20.07
CA TYR A 3 2.99 -0.07 20.00
C TYR A 3 2.83 1.45 19.81
N ASP A 4 3.79 2.21 20.33
CA ASP A 4 3.90 3.65 20.09
C ASP A 4 4.92 3.88 18.97
N ILE A 5 4.44 4.10 17.75
CA ILE A 5 5.29 4.30 16.57
C ILE A 5 5.99 5.67 16.62
N VAL A 6 5.32 6.70 17.16
CA VAL A 6 5.88 8.05 17.30
C VAL A 6 6.05 8.34 18.79
N SER A 7 7.24 8.04 19.31
CA SER A 7 7.54 8.17 20.73
C SER A 7 7.09 9.50 21.34
N GLY A 8 6.37 9.43 22.45
CA GLY A 8 5.97 10.61 23.23
C GLY A 8 4.50 10.98 22.98
N SER A 9 4.22 12.25 22.69
CA SER A 9 2.84 12.72 22.46
C SER A 9 2.49 12.89 20.99
N GLY A 10 3.34 12.39 20.07
CA GLY A 10 3.06 12.39 18.64
C GLY A 10 1.99 11.34 18.29
N SER A 11 1.38 11.49 17.11
CA SER A 11 0.41 10.51 16.60
C SER A 11 0.95 9.89 15.32
N SER A 12 0.85 8.57 15.20
CA SER A 12 1.15 7.84 13.97
C SER A 12 -0.05 7.70 13.03
N ASN A 13 -1.25 8.11 13.47
CA ASN A 13 -2.50 8.10 12.70
C ASN A 13 -2.71 6.84 11.83
N PRO A 14 -2.76 5.63 12.42
CA PRO A 14 -2.92 4.42 11.61
C PRO A 14 -4.33 4.33 11.00
N GLU A 15 -4.41 4.17 9.68
CA GLU A 15 -5.66 4.09 8.91
C GLU A 15 -5.64 2.93 7.88
N TYR A 16 -6.78 2.71 7.22
CA TYR A 16 -6.96 1.73 6.13
C TYR A 16 -6.48 0.30 6.45
N LEU A 17 -6.93 -0.23 7.59
CA LEU A 17 -6.50 -1.54 8.06
C LEU A 17 -6.97 -2.69 7.15
N LYS A 18 -6.06 -3.61 6.81
CA LYS A 18 -6.36 -4.81 6.05
C LYS A 18 -5.57 -6.02 6.54
N ILE A 19 -6.25 -7.14 6.78
CA ILE A 19 -5.61 -8.39 7.21
C ILE A 19 -5.39 -9.30 6.01
N VAL A 20 -4.19 -9.87 5.89
CA VAL A 20 -3.86 -11.00 5.00
C VAL A 20 -3.16 -12.08 5.79
N GLY A 21 -3.79 -13.26 5.90
CA GLY A 21 -3.30 -14.32 6.77
C GLY A 21 -3.22 -13.84 8.22
N THR A 22 -2.02 -13.85 8.81
CA THR A 22 -1.74 -13.36 10.16
C THR A 22 -1.10 -11.97 10.18
N THR A 23 -0.97 -11.30 9.03
CA THR A 23 -0.37 -9.97 8.95
C THR A 23 -1.45 -8.91 8.79
N LEU A 24 -1.41 -7.90 9.66
CA LEU A 24 -2.19 -6.68 9.54
C LEU A 24 -1.37 -5.64 8.79
N TYR A 25 -1.88 -5.15 7.65
CA TYR A 25 -1.35 -4.02 6.90
C TYR A 25 -2.19 -2.77 7.18
N PHE A 26 -1.53 -1.62 7.24
CA PHE A 26 -2.16 -0.33 7.51
C PHE A 26 -1.19 0.78 7.09
N ASN A 27 -1.69 2.00 6.87
CA ASN A 27 -0.78 3.13 6.75
C ASN A 27 -0.46 3.69 8.13
N ALA A 28 0.71 4.29 8.33
CA ALA A 28 1.05 5.01 9.55
C ALA A 28 2.24 5.94 9.30
N ALA A 29 2.37 6.96 10.13
CA ALA A 29 3.53 7.84 10.15
C ALA A 29 4.48 7.53 11.30
N ASP A 30 5.78 7.64 11.05
CA ASP A 30 6.80 7.76 12.09
C ASP A 30 7.44 9.17 12.09
N SER A 31 8.47 9.38 12.91
CA SER A 31 9.15 10.68 13.02
C SER A 31 10.06 11.04 11.84
N THR A 32 10.27 10.13 10.89
CA THR A 32 11.34 10.21 9.88
C THR A 32 10.81 10.13 8.45
N ASN A 33 9.86 9.23 8.20
CA ASN A 33 9.47 8.75 6.88
C ASN A 33 8.10 9.27 6.40
N GLY A 34 7.41 10.09 7.21
CA GLY A 34 6.04 10.48 6.89
C GLY A 34 5.10 9.26 6.88
N GLN A 35 3.94 9.37 6.23
CA GLN A 35 2.93 8.31 6.21
C GLN A 35 3.26 7.26 5.13
N GLU A 36 3.54 6.04 5.58
CA GLU A 36 4.01 4.91 4.76
C GLU A 36 3.16 3.66 4.99
N LEU A 37 3.45 2.57 4.28
CA LEU A 37 2.79 1.28 4.48
C LEU A 37 3.49 0.53 5.63
N TRP A 38 2.73 0.09 6.61
CA TRP A 38 3.20 -0.64 7.78
C TRP A 38 2.54 -2.01 7.87
N GLN A 39 3.23 -2.91 8.55
CA GLN A 39 2.74 -4.26 8.83
C GLN A 39 2.93 -4.63 10.29
N PHE A 40 2.07 -5.53 10.77
CA PHE A 40 2.14 -6.09 12.12
C PHE A 40 1.77 -7.57 12.10
N ASP A 41 2.64 -8.42 12.64
CA ASP A 41 2.34 -9.84 12.83
C ASP A 41 1.41 -10.05 14.03
N THR A 42 0.20 -10.51 13.75
CA THR A 42 -0.85 -10.78 14.74
C THR A 42 -0.80 -12.20 15.31
N SER A 43 0.08 -13.08 14.80
CA SER A 43 0.19 -14.47 15.25
C SER A 43 0.84 -14.61 16.62
N THR A 44 1.63 -13.61 17.03
CA THR A 44 2.30 -13.58 18.33
C THR A 44 1.64 -12.57 19.25
N SER A 45 1.84 -12.73 20.56
CA SER A 45 1.32 -11.78 21.56
C SER A 45 1.77 -10.36 21.22
N THR A 46 0.86 -9.39 21.36
CA THR A 46 1.14 -7.96 21.14
C THR A 46 2.23 -7.40 22.06
N SER A 47 2.73 -8.18 23.02
CA SER A 47 3.83 -7.83 23.92
C SER A 47 5.23 -8.16 23.39
N THR A 48 5.34 -8.89 22.26
CA THR A 48 6.62 -9.39 21.73
C THR A 48 6.85 -9.06 20.26
N SER A 49 5.86 -8.49 19.58
CA SER A 49 5.94 -8.06 18.19
C SER A 49 5.69 -6.56 18.11
N ASN A 50 6.48 -5.88 17.29
CA ASN A 50 6.29 -4.46 17.00
C ASN A 50 5.91 -4.33 15.52
N PRO A 51 5.07 -3.34 15.17
CA PRO A 51 4.84 -3.02 13.78
C PRO A 51 6.15 -2.57 13.12
N SER A 52 6.28 -2.87 11.84
CA SER A 52 7.42 -2.47 11.01
C SER A 52 6.93 -1.83 9.72
N MET A 53 7.62 -0.82 9.25
CA MET A 53 7.39 -0.27 7.92
C MET A 53 7.70 -1.34 6.86
N VAL A 54 6.86 -1.45 5.85
CA VAL A 54 7.07 -2.37 4.71
C VAL A 54 8.18 -1.82 3.84
N TYR A 55 8.08 -0.56 3.44
CA TYR A 55 9.07 0.13 2.63
C TYR A 55 8.88 1.65 2.72
N ASP A 56 9.98 2.40 2.62
CA ASP A 56 10.00 3.87 2.49
C ASP A 56 9.91 4.23 1.00
N ILE A 57 8.69 4.40 0.48
CA ILE A 57 8.49 4.64 -0.96
C ILE A 57 9.03 6.03 -1.34
N VAL A 58 8.82 7.05 -0.49
CA VAL A 58 9.38 8.40 -0.67
C VAL A 58 10.46 8.64 0.36
N SER A 59 11.73 8.65 -0.09
CA SER A 59 12.85 8.84 0.83
C SER A 59 12.73 10.11 1.68
N GLY A 60 12.86 9.96 3.00
CA GLY A 60 12.82 11.07 3.96
C GLY A 60 11.39 11.41 4.39
N SER A 61 11.14 12.65 4.80
CA SER A 61 9.87 13.00 5.46
C SER A 61 8.67 13.23 4.52
N GLY A 62 8.78 12.81 3.26
CA GLY A 62 7.79 13.10 2.22
C GLY A 62 6.49 12.32 2.38
N GLY A 63 6.57 11.07 2.84
CA GLY A 63 5.43 10.16 2.96
C GLY A 63 4.79 9.79 1.62
N SER A 64 4.62 8.51 1.34
CA SER A 64 3.93 8.04 0.13
C SER A 64 2.42 8.04 0.23
N ASN A 65 1.87 8.27 1.43
CA ASN A 65 0.44 8.30 1.75
C ASN A 65 -0.36 7.09 1.22
N PRO A 66 0.00 5.84 1.58
CA PRO A 66 -0.73 4.65 1.15
C PRO A 66 -2.17 4.69 1.65
N ASN A 67 -3.14 4.54 0.75
CA ASN A 67 -4.56 4.64 1.07
C ASN A 67 -5.39 3.57 0.32
N ASP A 68 -6.64 3.37 0.74
CA ASP A 68 -7.63 2.47 0.10
C ASP A 68 -7.16 1.01 -0.07
N LEU A 69 -6.48 0.50 0.96
CA LEU A 69 -5.91 -0.84 1.01
C LEU A 69 -6.95 -1.94 0.70
N THR A 70 -6.72 -2.68 -0.37
CA THR A 70 -7.60 -3.74 -0.87
C THR A 70 -6.80 -4.97 -1.25
N VAL A 71 -7.31 -6.15 -0.95
CA VAL A 71 -6.60 -7.42 -1.18
C VAL A 71 -7.32 -8.22 -2.24
N VAL A 72 -6.58 -8.70 -3.23
CA VAL A 72 -7.03 -9.66 -4.23
C VAL A 72 -6.03 -10.82 -4.24
N GLY A 73 -6.46 -12.01 -3.80
CA GLY A 73 -5.55 -13.14 -3.61
C GLY A 73 -4.48 -12.83 -2.56
N MET A 74 -3.20 -12.90 -2.95
CA MET A 74 -2.04 -12.57 -2.09
C MET A 74 -1.42 -11.21 -2.44
N THR A 75 -2.11 -10.39 -3.22
CA THR A 75 -1.66 -9.05 -3.59
C THR A 75 -2.46 -8.01 -2.83
N LEU A 76 -1.75 -7.13 -2.12
CA LEU A 76 -2.32 -5.94 -1.51
C LEU A 76 -2.18 -4.79 -2.51
N TYR A 77 -3.30 -4.23 -2.93
CA TYR A 77 -3.39 -3.05 -3.77
C TYR A 77 -3.73 -1.82 -2.92
N PHE A 78 -3.16 -0.69 -3.29
CA PHE A 78 -3.37 0.59 -2.62
C PHE A 78 -2.95 1.73 -3.55
N ARG A 79 -3.36 2.95 -3.25
CA ARG A 79 -2.81 4.15 -3.93
C ARG A 79 -1.64 4.71 -3.14
N ALA A 80 -0.60 5.18 -3.82
CA ALA A 80 0.53 5.86 -3.20
C ALA A 80 1.22 6.80 -4.20
N ASN A 81 2.01 7.73 -3.67
CA ASN A 81 2.82 8.69 -4.42
C ASN A 81 4.31 8.50 -4.11
N ASP A 82 5.14 8.35 -5.14
CA ASP A 82 6.60 8.18 -5.00
C ASP A 82 7.40 9.50 -5.13
N GLY A 83 6.70 10.63 -5.15
CA GLY A 83 7.25 11.97 -5.35
C GLY A 83 7.62 12.27 -6.81
N THR A 84 7.46 11.32 -7.73
CA THR A 84 7.83 11.46 -9.15
C THR A 84 6.62 11.29 -10.06
N ASN A 85 5.79 10.28 -9.81
CA ASN A 85 4.71 9.83 -10.67
C ASN A 85 3.31 10.25 -10.20
N GLY A 86 3.21 11.05 -9.12
CA GLY A 86 1.90 11.39 -8.54
C GLY A 86 1.27 10.22 -7.77
N GLN A 87 0.04 10.41 -7.31
CA GLN A 87 -0.80 9.38 -6.69
C GLN A 87 -1.28 8.38 -7.75
N GLU A 88 -0.71 7.17 -7.72
CA GLU A 88 -0.95 6.10 -8.70
C GLU A 88 -1.37 4.79 -8.01
N LEU A 89 -1.67 3.74 -8.79
CA LEU A 89 -2.00 2.42 -8.26
C LEU A 89 -0.73 1.63 -7.96
N TRP A 90 -0.62 1.13 -6.73
CA TRP A 90 0.49 0.34 -6.24
C TRP A 90 0.04 -1.04 -5.79
N GLN A 91 0.98 -1.98 -5.81
CA GLN A 91 0.79 -3.34 -5.36
C GLN A 91 1.94 -3.81 -4.46
N PHE A 92 1.62 -4.75 -3.58
CA PHE A 92 2.58 -5.44 -2.73
C PHE A 92 2.26 -6.93 -2.63
N ASP A 93 3.25 -7.79 -2.87
CA ASP A 93 3.12 -9.23 -2.71
C ASP A 93 3.23 -9.60 -1.22
N THR A 94 2.10 -10.00 -0.64
CA THR A 94 2.02 -10.38 0.77
C THR A 94 2.50 -11.81 1.03
N SER A 95 2.64 -12.64 -0.01
CA SER A 95 3.07 -14.04 0.12
C SER A 95 4.54 -14.18 0.50
N THR A 96 5.36 -13.23 0.05
CA THR A 96 6.79 -13.17 0.32
C THR A 96 7.15 -12.06 1.29
N SER A 97 6.17 -11.49 2.00
CA SER A 97 6.35 -10.35 2.89
C SER A 97 7.46 -10.61 3.91
N THR A 98 8.63 -10.09 3.57
CA THR A 98 9.87 -10.08 4.34
C THR A 98 10.38 -8.65 4.32
N SER A 99 11.38 -8.33 5.14
CA SER A 99 11.99 -7.00 5.18
C SER A 99 12.68 -6.54 3.88
N THR A 100 12.67 -7.37 2.82
CA THR A 100 13.25 -7.05 1.50
C THR A 100 12.22 -7.05 0.38
N SER A 101 10.94 -7.31 0.68
CA SER A 101 9.87 -7.21 -0.31
C SER A 101 9.45 -5.75 -0.41
N ASN A 102 9.48 -5.20 -1.62
CA ASN A 102 9.15 -3.80 -1.85
C ASN A 102 7.81 -3.72 -2.60
N PRO A 103 6.96 -2.75 -2.27
CA PRO A 103 5.86 -2.38 -3.14
C PRO A 103 6.35 -1.90 -4.50
N SER A 104 5.49 -2.02 -5.50
CA SER A 104 5.75 -1.55 -6.86
C SER A 104 4.50 -0.90 -7.44
N MET A 105 4.67 0.15 -8.22
CA MET A 105 3.60 0.74 -9.00
C MET A 105 3.10 -0.27 -10.03
N VAL A 106 1.78 -0.46 -10.13
CA VAL A 106 1.16 -1.34 -11.12
C VAL A 106 1.35 -0.73 -12.52
N TYR A 107 0.97 0.54 -12.64
CA TYR A 107 1.07 1.31 -13.87
C TYR A 107 1.01 2.80 -13.55
N ASP A 108 1.78 3.61 -14.28
CA ASP A 108 1.65 5.08 -14.28
C ASP A 108 0.47 5.45 -15.20
N ILE A 109 -0.73 5.52 -14.62
CA ILE A 109 -1.97 5.75 -15.39
C ILE A 109 -1.98 7.20 -15.89
N SER A 110 -1.55 8.16 -15.08
CA SER A 110 -1.43 9.57 -15.49
C SER A 110 0.03 9.98 -15.71
N ALA A 111 0.60 9.46 -16.81
CA ALA A 111 2.01 9.62 -17.19
C ALA A 111 2.68 10.93 -16.77
N GLY A 112 3.81 10.80 -16.09
CA GLY A 112 4.58 11.94 -15.56
C GLY A 112 4.17 12.26 -14.13
N SER A 113 4.19 13.53 -13.73
CA SER A 113 3.87 13.92 -12.34
C SER A 113 2.38 14.17 -12.09
N GLY A 114 1.49 13.60 -12.93
CA GLY A 114 0.05 13.80 -12.80
C GLY A 114 -0.55 12.72 -11.93
N ASP A 115 -1.52 13.05 -11.09
CA ASP A 115 -2.20 12.05 -10.25
C ASP A 115 -3.31 11.35 -11.06
N SER A 116 -3.29 10.02 -11.15
CA SER A 116 -4.45 9.25 -11.60
C SER A 116 -5.53 9.10 -10.53
N ASN A 117 -5.18 9.28 -9.24
CA ASN A 117 -6.08 9.14 -8.10
C ASN A 117 -6.98 7.89 -8.18
N PRO A 118 -6.42 6.67 -8.10
CA PRO A 118 -7.22 5.45 -8.01
C PRO A 118 -8.13 5.52 -6.78
N GLU A 119 -9.43 5.36 -6.95
CA GLU A 119 -10.44 5.40 -5.88
C GLU A 119 -11.40 4.21 -5.97
N TYR A 120 -12.05 3.89 -4.85
CA TYR A 120 -13.04 2.81 -4.75
C TYR A 120 -12.49 1.45 -5.21
N LEU A 121 -11.26 1.14 -4.78
CA LEU A 121 -10.63 -0.15 -4.99
C LEU A 121 -11.51 -1.27 -4.41
N GLU A 122 -12.05 -2.12 -5.26
CA GLU A 122 -12.94 -3.21 -4.87
C GLU A 122 -12.48 -4.53 -5.49
N ALA A 123 -12.44 -5.58 -4.66
CA ALA A 123 -12.09 -6.92 -5.11
C ALA A 123 -13.32 -7.60 -5.75
N VAL A 124 -13.21 -7.97 -7.03
CA VAL A 124 -14.28 -8.65 -7.77
C VAL A 124 -13.74 -9.97 -8.34
N GLY A 125 -13.98 -11.06 -7.60
CA GLY A 125 -13.41 -12.37 -7.94
C GLY A 125 -11.89 -12.34 -7.85
N THR A 126 -11.22 -12.53 -8.99
CA THR A 126 -9.75 -12.46 -9.08
C THR A 126 -9.25 -11.10 -9.55
N TYR A 127 -10.14 -10.14 -9.80
CA TYR A 127 -9.82 -8.82 -10.32
C TYR A 127 -9.92 -7.75 -9.25
N LEU A 128 -9.21 -6.64 -9.45
CA LEU A 128 -9.47 -5.37 -8.78
C LEU A 128 -10.23 -4.46 -9.75
N VAL A 129 -11.30 -3.82 -9.29
CA VAL A 129 -12.03 -2.78 -10.04
C VAL A 129 -11.91 -1.47 -9.27
N PHE A 130 -11.69 -0.36 -9.98
CA PHE A 130 -11.51 0.96 -9.37
C PHE A 130 -11.81 2.08 -10.39
N TRP A 131 -11.89 3.33 -9.92
CA TRP A 131 -11.94 4.51 -10.78
C TRP A 131 -10.59 5.20 -10.80
N ALA A 132 -10.15 5.71 -11.93
CA ALA A 132 -8.95 6.53 -12.01
C ALA A 132 -9.03 7.51 -13.19
N TYR A 133 -8.38 8.66 -13.02
CA TYR A 133 -8.21 9.68 -14.03
C TYR A 133 -7.09 9.32 -15.01
N HIS A 134 -7.33 9.53 -16.30
CA HIS A 134 -6.28 9.55 -17.32
C HIS A 134 -6.38 10.83 -18.16
N PRO A 135 -5.25 11.48 -18.51
CA PRO A 135 -5.23 12.79 -19.19
C PRO A 135 -6.05 12.89 -20.48
N SER A 136 -6.19 11.79 -21.21
CA SER A 136 -6.90 11.77 -22.51
C SER A 136 -8.39 11.42 -22.43
N TYR A 137 -8.87 10.81 -21.34
CA TYR A 137 -10.25 10.32 -21.26
C TYR A 137 -10.96 10.63 -19.94
N GLY A 138 -10.30 11.31 -18.99
CA GLY A 138 -10.93 11.68 -17.73
C GLY A 138 -10.99 10.51 -16.75
N VAL A 139 -11.95 10.57 -15.82
CA VAL A 139 -12.17 9.52 -14.82
C VAL A 139 -12.99 8.40 -15.45
N GLU A 140 -12.41 7.21 -15.50
CA GLU A 140 -13.04 6.02 -16.07
C GLU A 140 -12.94 4.85 -15.09
N MET A 141 -13.68 3.78 -15.38
CA MET A 141 -13.60 2.52 -14.64
C MET A 141 -12.48 1.64 -15.19
N TRP A 142 -11.63 1.14 -14.29
CA TRP A 142 -10.47 0.32 -14.61
C TRP A 142 -10.58 -1.05 -13.97
N VAL A 143 -9.96 -2.04 -14.61
CA VAL A 143 -9.82 -3.40 -14.09
C VAL A 143 -8.34 -3.74 -14.07
N CYS A 144 -7.82 -4.12 -12.91
CA CYS A 144 -6.50 -4.74 -12.80
C CYS A 144 -6.68 -6.26 -12.69
N GLU A 145 -6.09 -6.98 -13.64
CA GLU A 145 -6.01 -8.43 -13.60
C GLU A 145 -4.86 -8.88 -12.69
N PRO A 146 -4.96 -10.05 -12.05
CA PRO A 146 -3.87 -10.55 -11.23
C PRO A 146 -2.69 -10.89 -12.14
N VAL A 147 -1.50 -10.42 -11.76
CA VAL A 147 -0.27 -10.83 -12.44
C VAL A 147 -0.09 -12.33 -12.20
N THR A 148 -0.25 -13.14 -13.25
CA THR A 148 0.03 -14.57 -13.14
C THR A 148 1.54 -14.72 -13.04
N ILE A 149 2.08 -15.02 -11.84
CA ILE A 149 3.48 -15.39 -11.70
C ILE A 149 3.66 -16.77 -12.33
N VAL A 150 4.11 -16.80 -13.59
CA VAL A 150 4.54 -18.03 -14.24
C VAL A 150 5.96 -18.32 -13.80
N THR A 151 6.16 -19.15 -12.77
CA THR A 151 7.50 -19.67 -12.45
C THR A 151 7.81 -20.79 -13.43
N TYR A 152 8.77 -20.58 -14.34
CA TYR A 152 9.36 -21.67 -15.10
C TYR A 152 10.32 -22.43 -14.17
N SER A 153 10.03 -23.72 -13.93
CA SER A 153 10.91 -24.68 -13.24
C SER A 153 12.06 -25.13 -14.12
#